data_AF-A0A920N0F4-F1
#
_entry.id   AF-A0A920N0F4-F1
#
_cell.length_a   1.000
_cell.length_b   1.000
_cell.length_c   1.000
_cell.angle_alpha   90.00
_cell.angle_beta   90.00
_cell.angle_gamma   90.00
#
_symmetry.space_group_name_H-M   'P 1'
#
loop_
_entity.id
_entity.type
_entity.pdbx_description
1 polymer ?
#
loop_
_entity_poly.entity_id
_entity_poly.type
_entity_poly.pdbx_seq_one_letter_code
_entity_poly.pdbx_strand_id
1 'polypeptide(L)'
;MVVNNNAAATLLTLQALCAGREVVISRGQLIEIGGSFRLPEIFQLSGAVLREVGTTNRTSVNDYAEAIGPETVAIMHVHTSNYKVVGFSDTPGIDLLAPLAHEHGLVAIDDIGSGAMVDVAQFGLPAEPTFAESLAAGADVVLGAVTSCWAVHRPGSFSARASTLSRFGSSRWPGPCGSAS
;
A
#
# COMPACT_ATOMS: atom_id res chain seq x y z
N MET A 1 9.46 7.69 5.79
CA MET A 1 8.69 8.95 5.87
C MET A 1 7.50 8.71 6.78
N VAL A 2 7.08 9.68 7.59
CA VAL A 2 5.89 9.55 8.44
C VAL A 2 4.89 10.61 8.02
N VAL A 3 3.65 10.21 7.80
CA VAL A 3 2.54 11.07 7.39
C VAL A 3 1.33 10.83 8.29
N ASN A 4 0.23 11.56 8.11
CA ASN A 4 -0.88 11.57 9.07
C ASN A 4 -1.57 10.20 9.24
N ASN A 5 -1.69 9.42 8.18
CA ASN A 5 -2.39 8.14 8.12
C ASN A 5 -1.94 7.37 6.86
N ASN A 6 -2.40 6.12 6.76
CA ASN A 6 -2.01 5.26 5.64
C ASN A 6 -2.57 5.74 4.29
N ALA A 7 -3.81 6.26 4.24
CA ALA A 7 -4.39 6.78 3.01
C ALA A 7 -3.57 7.93 2.39
N ALA A 8 -3.02 8.82 3.23
CA ALA A 8 -2.10 9.87 2.79
C ALA A 8 -0.75 9.28 2.33
N ALA A 9 -0.28 8.19 2.94
CA ALA A 9 0.92 7.50 2.49
C ALA A 9 0.73 6.90 1.10
N THR A 10 -0.41 6.24 0.86
CA THR A 10 -0.81 5.71 -0.44
C THR A 10 -0.91 6.84 -1.48
N LEU A 11 -1.63 7.91 -1.14
CA LEU A 11 -1.78 9.08 -2.03
C LEU A 11 -0.43 9.67 -2.44
N LEU A 12 0.44 9.96 -1.48
CA LEU A 12 1.75 10.59 -1.74
C LEU A 12 2.68 9.66 -2.51
N THR A 13 2.61 8.35 -2.26
CA THR A 13 3.40 7.36 -2.98
C THR A 13 2.97 7.29 -4.44
N LEU A 14 1.67 7.17 -4.70
CA LEU A 14 1.13 7.16 -6.06
C LEU A 14 1.41 8.48 -6.79
N GLN A 15 1.25 9.61 -6.10
CA GLN A 15 1.51 10.92 -6.70
C GLN A 15 2.99 11.13 -7.04
N ALA A 16 3.90 10.71 -6.16
CA ALA A 16 5.33 10.93 -6.35
C ALA A 16 5.95 9.97 -7.37
N LEU A 17 5.46 8.73 -7.44
CA LEU A 17 6.08 7.67 -8.24
C LEU A 17 5.29 7.31 -9.51
N CYS A 18 3.98 7.57 -9.52
CA CYS A 18 3.07 6.99 -10.52
C CYS A 18 2.16 8.01 -11.23
N ALA A 19 2.27 9.30 -10.95
CA ALA A 19 1.42 10.31 -11.58
C ALA A 19 1.54 10.28 -13.12
N GLY A 20 0.38 10.21 -13.79
CA GLY A 20 0.27 10.12 -15.24
C GLY A 20 0.61 8.75 -15.83
N ARG A 21 0.88 7.74 -15.00
CA ARG A 21 1.31 6.39 -15.41
C ARG A 21 0.41 5.32 -14.80
N GLU A 22 0.43 4.13 -15.40
CA GLU A 22 -0.43 3.03 -14.96
C GLU A 22 0.17 2.28 -13.78
N VAL A 23 -0.69 1.96 -12.81
CA VAL A 23 -0.38 1.06 -11.70
C VAL A 23 -1.37 -0.09 -11.72
N VAL A 24 -0.82 -1.31 -11.81
CA VAL A 24 -1.61 -2.54 -11.87
C VAL A 24 -1.96 -3.02 -10.47
N ILE A 25 -3.23 -3.33 -10.23
CA ILE A 25 -3.75 -3.77 -8.93
C ILE A 25 -4.92 -4.74 -9.10
N SER A 26 -5.10 -5.69 -8.18
CA SER A 26 -6.29 -6.55 -8.18
C SER A 26 -7.58 -5.76 -7.94
N ARG A 27 -8.62 -6.08 -8.70
CA ARG A 27 -9.99 -5.59 -8.46
C ARG A 27 -10.49 -5.94 -7.05
N GLY A 28 -10.07 -7.09 -6.52
CA GLY A 28 -10.40 -7.53 -5.17
C GLY A 28 -9.78 -6.69 -4.05
N GLN A 29 -8.84 -5.81 -4.39
CA GLN A 29 -8.08 -4.95 -3.47
C GLN A 29 -8.52 -3.48 -3.49
N LEU A 30 -9.59 -3.14 -4.22
CA LEU A 30 -10.14 -1.79 -4.27
C LEU A 30 -11.04 -1.49 -3.07
N ILE A 31 -10.38 -1.28 -1.92
CA ILE A 31 -11.02 -1.23 -0.61
C ILE A 31 -11.38 0.19 -0.15
N GLU A 32 -12.19 0.26 0.90
CA GLU A 32 -12.38 1.45 1.71
C GLU A 32 -11.45 1.41 2.93
N ILE A 33 -10.64 2.46 3.11
CA ILE A 33 -9.67 2.64 4.19
C ILE A 33 -10.29 3.56 5.24
N GLY A 34 -10.45 3.05 6.46
CA GLY A 34 -10.85 3.86 7.62
C GLY A 34 -12.25 4.49 7.54
N GLY A 35 -13.14 4.02 6.66
CA GLY A 35 -14.53 4.47 6.54
C GLY A 35 -14.74 5.79 5.80
N SER A 36 -13.69 6.35 5.17
CA SER A 36 -13.80 7.67 4.50
C SER A 36 -12.95 7.82 3.24
N PHE A 37 -12.07 6.86 2.94
CA PHE A 37 -11.21 6.93 1.76
C PHE A 37 -11.35 5.67 0.93
N ARG A 38 -11.65 5.83 -0.36
CA ARG A 38 -11.72 4.70 -1.30
C ARG A 38 -10.48 4.69 -2.15
N LEU A 39 -9.88 3.51 -2.32
CA LEU A 39 -8.65 3.39 -3.09
C LEU A 39 -8.79 3.96 -4.53
N PRO A 40 -9.90 3.74 -5.27
CA PRO A 40 -10.10 4.38 -6.57
C PRO A 40 -10.08 5.92 -6.52
N GLU A 41 -10.60 6.54 -5.47
CA GLU A 41 -10.58 8.01 -5.30
C GLU A 41 -9.16 8.49 -5.00
N ILE A 42 -8.37 7.73 -4.23
CA ILE A 42 -6.95 8.03 -4.00
C ILE A 42 -6.17 8.00 -5.31
N PHE A 43 -6.43 7.02 -6.17
CA PHE A 43 -5.82 6.95 -7.51
C PHE A 43 -6.15 8.21 -8.32
N GLN A 44 -7.43 8.60 -8.38
CA GLN A 44 -7.86 9.83 -9.07
C GLN A 44 -7.15 11.08 -8.54
N LEU A 45 -7.07 11.24 -7.20
CA LEU A 45 -6.41 12.39 -6.57
C LEU A 45 -4.90 12.39 -6.77
N SER A 46 -4.28 11.22 -6.82
CA SER A 46 -2.84 11.08 -7.05
C SER A 46 -2.42 11.40 -8.49
N GLY A 47 -3.35 11.31 -9.44
CA GLY A 47 -3.09 11.39 -10.87
C GLY A 47 -2.51 10.09 -11.46
N ALA A 48 -2.36 9.02 -10.68
CA ALA A 48 -2.01 7.70 -11.20
C ALA A 48 -3.18 7.08 -11.95
N VAL A 49 -2.89 6.34 -13.01
CA VAL A 49 -3.91 5.64 -13.81
C VAL A 49 -4.15 4.26 -13.19
N LEU A 50 -5.37 4.04 -12.73
CA LEU A 50 -5.80 2.77 -12.15
C LEU A 50 -5.96 1.70 -13.24
N ARG A 51 -5.11 0.66 -13.21
CA ARG A 51 -5.21 -0.52 -14.08
C ARG A 51 -5.61 -1.74 -13.26
N GLU A 52 -6.91 -1.90 -13.04
CA GLU A 52 -7.44 -3.04 -12.28
C GLU A 52 -7.44 -4.35 -13.09
N VAL A 53 -7.09 -5.46 -12.44
CA VAL A 53 -7.03 -6.80 -13.04
C VAL A 53 -7.77 -7.86 -12.22
N GLY A 54 -8.03 -9.02 -12.82
CA GLY A 54 -8.74 -10.12 -12.18
C GLY A 54 -10.19 -9.77 -11.80
N THR A 55 -10.73 -10.54 -10.85
CA THR A 55 -12.07 -10.37 -10.30
C THR A 55 -12.03 -10.05 -8.81
N THR A 56 -13.18 -9.71 -8.24
CA THR A 56 -13.31 -9.40 -6.81
C THR A 56 -12.78 -10.51 -5.90
N ASN A 57 -13.03 -11.76 -6.26
CA ASN A 57 -12.67 -12.91 -5.46
C ASN A 57 -11.36 -13.56 -5.91
N ARG A 58 -11.00 -13.50 -7.20
CA ARG A 58 -9.85 -14.23 -7.74
C ARG A 58 -9.00 -13.36 -8.65
N THR A 59 -7.70 -13.33 -8.37
CA THR A 59 -6.69 -12.74 -9.25
C THR A 59 -5.49 -13.69 -9.28
N SER A 60 -4.85 -13.81 -10.44
CA SER A 60 -3.65 -14.60 -10.66
C SER A 60 -2.47 -13.72 -11.07
N VAL A 61 -1.24 -14.23 -10.95
CA VAL A 61 -0.03 -13.54 -11.43
C VAL A 61 -0.13 -13.26 -12.95
N ASN A 62 -0.77 -14.15 -13.71
CA ASN A 62 -0.95 -13.96 -15.15
C ASN A 62 -1.85 -12.76 -15.48
N ASP A 63 -2.89 -12.50 -14.66
CA ASP A 63 -3.74 -11.31 -14.82
C ASP A 63 -2.93 -10.02 -14.69
N TYR A 64 -1.92 -10.00 -13.81
CA TYR A 64 -0.98 -8.89 -13.70
C TYR A 64 -0.06 -8.82 -14.93
N ALA A 65 0.56 -9.94 -15.31
CA ALA A 65 1.51 -9.98 -16.42
C ALA A 65 0.89 -9.52 -17.75
N GLU A 66 -0.34 -9.93 -18.04
CA GLU A 66 -1.08 -9.54 -19.25
C GLU A 66 -1.47 -8.05 -19.27
N ALA A 67 -1.55 -7.41 -18.10
CA ALA A 67 -1.90 -6.01 -17.98
C ALA A 67 -0.69 -5.06 -18.07
N ILE A 68 0.54 -5.58 -17.96
CA ILE A 68 1.76 -4.78 -18.07
C ILE A 68 1.91 -4.27 -19.51
N GLY A 69 2.05 -2.95 -19.65
CA GLY A 69 2.25 -2.28 -20.93
C GLY A 69 3.24 -1.11 -20.82
N PRO A 70 3.46 -0.37 -21.92
CA PRO A 70 4.43 0.73 -21.98
C PRO A 70 4.18 1.85 -20.95
N GLU A 71 2.92 2.07 -20.57
CA GLU A 71 2.53 3.09 -19.60
C GLU A 71 2.60 2.61 -18.15
N THR A 72 2.78 1.31 -17.92
CA THR A 72 2.90 0.75 -16.57
C THR A 72 4.19 1.22 -15.90
N VAL A 73 4.11 1.56 -14.62
CA VAL A 73 5.27 1.98 -13.82
C VAL A 73 5.36 1.25 -12.48
N ALA A 74 4.25 0.70 -11.99
CA ALA A 74 4.23 -0.05 -10.74
C ALA A 74 3.19 -1.18 -10.73
N ILE A 75 3.45 -2.17 -9.90
CA ILE A 75 2.47 -3.14 -9.42
C ILE A 75 2.20 -2.82 -7.95
N MET A 76 0.92 -2.75 -7.59
CA MET A 76 0.50 -2.49 -6.22
C MET A 76 -0.29 -3.68 -5.67
N HIS A 77 0.12 -4.13 -4.50
CA HIS A 77 -0.60 -5.09 -3.67
C HIS A 77 -1.15 -4.37 -2.44
N VAL A 78 -2.37 -4.73 -2.01
CA VAL A 78 -3.00 -4.19 -0.79
C VAL A 78 -3.49 -5.35 0.07
N HIS A 79 -2.99 -5.42 1.29
CA HIS A 79 -3.45 -6.39 2.27
C HIS A 79 -4.82 -6.02 2.82
N THR A 80 -5.77 -6.95 2.75
CA THR A 80 -7.15 -6.76 3.25
C THR A 80 -7.23 -7.11 4.74
N SER A 81 -6.76 -6.22 5.62
CA SER A 81 -6.80 -6.45 7.08
C SER A 81 -8.20 -6.26 7.69
N ASN A 82 -9.08 -5.49 7.04
CA ASN A 82 -10.38 -5.09 7.59
C ASN A 82 -11.59 -5.92 7.09
N TYR A 83 -11.42 -6.80 6.11
CA TYR A 83 -12.45 -7.77 5.71
C TYR A 83 -11.81 -9.02 5.11
N LYS A 84 -12.60 -10.09 5.01
CA LYS A 84 -12.19 -11.33 4.35
C LYS A 84 -13.29 -11.79 3.41
N VAL A 85 -12.92 -12.20 2.21
CA VAL A 85 -13.81 -12.90 1.29
C VAL A 85 -13.77 -14.38 1.64
N VAL A 86 -14.92 -14.96 2.01
CA VAL A 86 -15.03 -16.38 2.36
C VAL A 86 -15.58 -17.15 1.14
N GLY A 87 -14.93 -18.26 0.78
CA GLY A 87 -15.30 -19.10 -0.36
C GLY A 87 -14.16 -19.25 -1.35
N PHE A 88 -14.47 -19.32 -2.65
CA PHE A 88 -13.47 -19.40 -3.71
C PHE A 88 -12.80 -18.04 -3.93
N SER A 89 -11.79 -17.75 -3.13
CA SER A 89 -10.99 -16.53 -3.24
C SER A 89 -9.50 -16.85 -3.25
N ASP A 90 -8.76 -16.16 -4.12
CA ASP A 90 -7.31 -16.28 -4.23
C ASP A 90 -6.72 -14.99 -4.81
N THR A 91 -5.59 -14.54 -4.29
CA THR A 91 -4.88 -13.33 -4.76
C THR A 91 -3.40 -13.51 -4.47
N PRO A 92 -2.51 -13.32 -5.45
CA PRO A 92 -1.08 -13.46 -5.24
C PRO A 92 -0.58 -12.44 -4.23
N GLY A 93 0.28 -12.91 -3.32
CA GLY A 93 1.00 -12.05 -2.39
C GLY A 93 2.11 -11.26 -3.08
N ILE A 94 2.69 -10.32 -2.33
CA ILE A 94 3.79 -9.49 -2.83
C ILE A 94 5.04 -10.30 -3.20
N ASP A 95 5.25 -11.46 -2.57
CA ASP A 95 6.34 -12.40 -2.86
C ASP A 95 6.32 -12.93 -4.29
N LEU A 96 5.13 -13.00 -4.91
CA LEU A 96 4.96 -13.39 -6.31
C LEU A 96 4.93 -12.17 -7.24
N LEU A 97 4.45 -11.03 -6.77
CA LEU A 97 4.26 -9.83 -7.58
C LEU A 97 5.54 -8.99 -7.70
N ALA A 98 6.39 -8.95 -6.68
CA ALA A 98 7.64 -8.20 -6.71
C ALA A 98 8.63 -8.75 -7.76
N PRO A 99 8.86 -10.08 -7.86
CA PRO A 99 9.69 -10.62 -8.94
C PRO A 99 9.16 -10.26 -10.34
N LEU A 100 7.84 -10.33 -10.54
CA LEU A 100 7.21 -9.93 -11.80
C LEU A 100 7.44 -8.43 -12.07
N ALA A 101 7.25 -7.56 -11.08
CA ALA A 101 7.51 -6.13 -11.24
C ALA A 101 8.96 -5.88 -11.66
N HIS A 102 9.92 -6.52 -10.99
CA HIS A 102 11.35 -6.34 -11.24
C HIS A 102 11.79 -6.87 -12.61
N GLU A 103 11.23 -7.99 -13.08
CA GLU A 103 11.48 -8.52 -14.44
C GLU A 103 11.13 -7.48 -15.52
N HIS A 104 10.11 -6.66 -15.27
CA HIS A 104 9.65 -5.60 -16.17
C HIS A 104 10.18 -4.20 -15.83
N GLY A 105 11.09 -4.08 -14.85
CA GLY A 105 11.65 -2.79 -14.42
C GLY A 105 10.63 -1.85 -13.76
N LEU A 106 9.57 -2.41 -13.17
CA LEU A 106 8.50 -1.71 -12.46
C LEU A 106 8.77 -1.65 -10.96
N VAL A 107 8.13 -0.71 -10.27
CA VAL A 107 8.16 -0.60 -8.81
C VAL A 107 7.13 -1.55 -8.18
N ALA A 108 7.55 -2.34 -7.18
CA ALA A 108 6.66 -3.14 -6.36
C ALA A 108 6.22 -2.37 -5.10
N ILE A 109 4.92 -2.06 -5.00
CA ILE A 109 4.34 -1.35 -3.85
C ILE A 109 3.48 -2.33 -3.05
N ASP A 110 3.73 -2.45 -1.75
CA ASP A 110 2.93 -3.25 -0.84
C ASP A 110 2.29 -2.39 0.25
N ASP A 111 0.96 -2.30 0.24
CA ASP A 111 0.21 -1.63 1.28
C ASP A 111 -0.31 -2.67 2.27
N ILE A 112 0.45 -2.90 3.34
CA ILE A 112 0.08 -3.85 4.39
C ILE A 112 -1.06 -3.34 5.27
N GLY A 113 -1.30 -2.02 5.29
CA GLY A 113 -2.38 -1.37 6.05
C GLY A 113 -2.23 -1.41 7.57
N SER A 114 -2.00 -2.59 8.14
CA SER A 114 -1.91 -2.88 9.57
C SER A 114 -0.71 -2.22 10.25
N GLY A 115 0.38 -2.01 9.50
CA GLY A 115 1.61 -1.41 9.99
C GLY A 115 2.31 -2.27 11.05
N ALA A 116 2.17 -3.60 10.96
CA ALA A 116 2.84 -4.53 11.86
C ALA A 116 4.37 -4.38 11.74
N MET A 117 5.03 -4.14 12.87
CA MET A 117 6.50 -4.05 12.95
C MET A 117 7.13 -5.37 13.39
N VAL A 118 6.35 -6.23 14.03
CA VAL A 118 6.73 -7.53 14.57
C VAL A 118 5.60 -8.49 14.31
N ASP A 119 5.91 -9.80 14.29
CA ASP A 119 4.90 -10.84 14.21
C ASP A 119 3.98 -10.74 15.44
N VAL A 120 2.74 -10.30 15.24
CA VAL A 120 1.76 -10.15 16.33
C VAL A 120 1.12 -11.48 16.72
N ALA A 121 1.28 -12.54 15.93
CA ALA A 121 0.76 -13.87 16.24
C ALA A 121 1.43 -14.48 17.47
N GLN A 122 2.68 -14.08 17.76
CA GLN A 122 3.37 -14.45 19.01
C GLN A 122 2.63 -13.98 20.28
N PHE A 123 1.72 -13.01 20.14
CA PHE A 123 0.88 -12.49 21.21
C PHE A 123 -0.57 -13.02 21.15
N GLY A 124 -0.84 -14.03 20.30
CA GLY A 124 -2.17 -14.63 20.15
C GLY A 124 -3.14 -13.82 19.28
N LEU A 125 -2.66 -12.84 18.52
CA LEU A 125 -3.46 -12.07 17.56
C LEU A 125 -3.43 -12.74 16.18
N PRO A 126 -4.39 -12.46 15.28
CA PRO A 126 -4.30 -12.89 13.89
C PRO A 126 -3.00 -12.42 13.24
N ALA A 127 -2.39 -13.28 12.42
CA ALA A 127 -1.18 -12.93 11.68
C ALA A 127 -1.43 -11.76 10.73
N GLU A 128 -0.50 -10.82 10.70
CA GLU A 128 -0.50 -9.62 9.87
C GLU A 128 0.87 -9.50 9.21
N PRO A 129 0.95 -9.15 7.91
CA PRO A 129 2.24 -8.97 7.24
C PRO A 129 3.00 -7.80 7.88
N THR A 130 4.27 -8.03 8.18
CA THR A 130 5.14 -7.00 8.75
C THR A 130 5.89 -6.23 7.68
N PHE A 131 6.31 -4.99 8.02
CA PHE A 131 7.19 -4.22 7.15
C PHE A 131 8.47 -4.99 6.74
N ALA A 132 9.05 -5.76 7.66
CA ALA A 132 10.26 -6.52 7.40
C ALA A 132 10.01 -7.69 6.44
N GLU A 133 8.89 -8.39 6.59
CA GLU A 133 8.49 -9.49 5.70
C GLU A 133 8.20 -8.98 4.29
N SER A 134 7.45 -7.89 4.13
CA SER A 134 7.16 -7.31 2.81
C SER A 134 8.43 -6.86 2.08
N LEU A 135 9.37 -6.23 2.79
CA LEU A 135 10.68 -5.86 2.22
C LEU A 135 11.50 -7.10 1.84
N ALA A 136 11.52 -8.13 2.69
CA ALA A 136 12.23 -9.38 2.40
C ALA A 136 11.61 -10.15 1.23
N ALA A 137 10.30 -10.00 1.01
CA ALA A 137 9.56 -10.54 -0.13
C ALA A 137 9.79 -9.75 -1.43
N GLY A 138 10.53 -8.63 -1.39
CA GLY A 138 10.95 -7.88 -2.57
C GLY A 138 10.19 -6.59 -2.83
N ALA A 139 9.32 -6.14 -1.92
CA ALA A 139 8.66 -4.84 -2.07
C ALA A 139 9.69 -3.69 -2.07
N ASP A 140 9.54 -2.74 -3.00
CA ASP A 140 10.36 -1.53 -3.05
C ASP A 140 9.84 -0.45 -2.10
N VAL A 141 8.51 -0.40 -1.95
CA VAL A 141 7.80 0.53 -1.05
C VAL A 141 6.79 -0.25 -0.24
N VAL A 142 6.84 -0.10 1.09
CA VAL A 142 5.87 -0.68 2.00
C VAL A 142 5.12 0.42 2.76
N LEU A 143 3.79 0.35 2.77
CA LEU A 143 2.89 1.30 3.41
C LEU A 143 2.11 0.62 4.54
N GLY A 144 1.88 1.33 5.64
CA GLY A 144 1.05 0.84 6.74
C GLY A 144 0.80 1.88 7.81
N ALA A 145 -0.32 1.76 8.53
CA ALA A 145 -0.62 2.62 9.68
C ALA A 145 0.06 2.10 10.95
N VAL A 146 0.98 2.89 11.51
CA VAL A 146 1.70 2.52 12.74
C VAL A 146 0.76 2.44 13.96
N THR A 147 -0.48 2.94 13.89
CA THR A 147 -1.43 2.87 14.99
C THR A 147 -2.31 1.62 14.99
N SER A 148 -2.51 0.92 13.87
CA SER A 148 -3.48 -0.19 13.81
C SER A 148 -3.05 -1.40 14.61
N CYS A 149 -1.82 -1.91 14.43
CA CYS A 149 -1.32 -3.03 15.24
C CYS A 149 -1.01 -2.64 16.70
N TRP A 150 -0.81 -1.36 16.97
CA TRP A 150 -0.40 -0.86 18.29
C TRP A 150 -1.59 -0.35 19.12
N ALA A 151 -2.77 -0.21 18.52
CA ALA A 151 -3.99 0.23 19.20
C ALA A 151 -4.52 -0.76 20.26
N VAL A 152 -3.86 -1.91 20.45
CA VAL A 152 -4.17 -2.80 21.58
C VAL A 152 -3.70 -2.22 22.93
N HIS A 153 -2.91 -1.13 22.99
CA HIS A 153 -2.72 -0.33 24.20
C HIS A 153 -2.33 1.14 23.89
N ARG A 154 -3.07 2.13 24.39
CA ARG A 154 -2.69 3.57 24.36
C ARG A 154 -1.41 3.86 25.18
N PRO A 155 -0.80 5.07 25.10
CA PRO A 155 -0.05 5.68 23.99
C PRO A 155 1.44 5.89 24.35
N GLY A 156 2.35 5.81 23.38
CA GLY A 156 3.76 6.14 23.57
C GLY A 156 4.51 6.20 22.25
N SER A 157 4.96 7.39 21.89
CA SER A 157 5.69 7.75 20.67
C SER A 157 6.97 6.94 20.45
N PHE A 158 7.32 6.62 19.19
CA PHE A 158 8.74 6.49 18.81
C PHE A 158 9.05 6.72 17.32
N SER A 159 10.29 7.13 17.08
CA SER A 159 10.88 7.78 15.89
C SER A 159 11.66 6.79 14.99
N ALA A 160 11.77 7.09 13.68
CA ALA A 160 12.58 6.35 12.72
C ALA A 160 13.81 7.14 12.24
N ARG A 161 14.95 6.46 12.05
CA ARG A 161 16.21 7.02 11.50
C ARG A 161 16.13 7.24 9.98
N ALA A 162 16.76 8.31 9.53
CA ALA A 162 16.81 8.76 8.16
C ALA A 162 18.02 8.19 7.39
N SER A 163 17.79 7.56 6.24
CA SER A 163 18.76 7.52 5.13
C SER A 163 18.18 6.95 3.82
N THR A 164 17.05 7.47 3.32
CA THR A 164 16.70 7.41 1.88
C THR A 164 15.75 8.58 1.53
N LEU A 165 16.27 9.80 1.40
CA LEU A 165 15.47 11.00 1.05
C LEU A 165 16.24 11.91 0.09
N SER A 166 16.61 11.43 -1.10
CA SER A 166 17.24 12.28 -2.13
C SER A 166 16.30 12.72 -3.27
N ARG A 167 14.99 12.41 -3.20
CA ARG A 167 14.00 12.85 -4.22
C ARG A 167 12.77 13.63 -3.71
N PHE A 168 12.67 13.91 -2.41
CA PHE A 168 11.47 14.51 -1.80
C PHE A 168 11.55 16.03 -1.51
N GLY A 169 12.57 16.73 -1.99
CA GLY A 169 12.79 18.14 -1.65
C GLY A 169 12.31 19.12 -2.71
N SER A 170 11.03 19.50 -2.74
CA SER A 170 10.63 20.87 -3.17
C SER A 170 9.15 21.29 -2.99
N SER A 171 8.19 20.45 -2.60
CA SER A 171 6.80 20.92 -2.45
C SER A 171 6.50 21.47 -1.04
N ARG A 172 6.36 22.79 -0.95
CA ARG A 172 5.85 23.53 0.22
C ARG A 172 4.38 23.15 0.47
N TRP A 173 4.09 22.55 1.62
CA TRP A 173 2.73 22.35 2.12
C TRP A 173 2.21 23.62 2.84
N PRO A 174 0.96 24.06 2.66
CA PRO A 174 0.38 25.15 3.45
C PRO A 174 -0.01 24.63 4.84
N GLY A 175 0.35 25.38 5.89
CA GLY A 175 0.18 24.97 7.29
C GLY A 175 -1.28 24.70 7.72
N PRO A 176 -1.48 24.05 8.89
CA PRO A 176 -2.79 23.60 9.33
C PRO A 176 -3.74 24.77 9.62
N CYS A 177 -4.95 24.70 9.08
CA CYS A 177 -6.07 25.59 9.40
C CYS A 177 -6.42 25.48 10.89
N GLY A 178 -6.62 26.64 11.52
CA GLY A 178 -6.92 26.79 12.94
C GLY A 178 -8.26 26.19 13.37
N SER A 179 -8.31 25.90 14.66
CA SER A 179 -9.48 25.50 15.45
C SER A 179 -10.66 26.46 15.25
N ALA A 180 -11.81 25.91 14.86
CA ALA A 180 -13.10 26.58 15.04
C ALA A 180 -13.72 26.14 16.37
N SER A 181 -14.06 27.16 17.15
CA SER A 181 -14.78 27.20 18.43
C SER A 181 -16.07 26.40 18.49
#